data_AF-A0A6B3KJU6-F1
#
_entry.id   AF-A0A6B3KJU6-F1
#
_cell.length_a   1.000
_cell.length_b   1.000
_cell.length_c   1.000
_cell.angle_alpha   90.00
_cell.angle_beta   90.00
_cell.angle_gamma   90.00
#
_symmetry.space_group_name_H-M   'P 1'
#
loop_
_entity.id
_entity.type
_entity.pdbx_description
1 polymer ?
#
loop_
_entity_poly.entity_id
_entity_poly.type
_entity_poly.pdbx_seq_one_letter_code
_entity_poly.pdbx_strand_id
1 'polypeptide(L)' 'MIRHFELVDAVNNAVTKQDHDRAYAYLRGYREAACIDSFGLMEADMHSMGKYGEDMDMCCGVLFRSFEA' A
#
# COMPACT_ATOMS: atom_id res chain seq x y z
N MET A 1 11.99 6.34 -2.01
CA MET A 1 11.02 5.63 -2.86
C MET A 1 11.07 4.11 -2.72
N ILE A 2 12.19 3.41 -2.94
CA ILE A 2 12.25 1.92 -2.89
C ILE A 2 11.60 1.35 -1.62
N ARG A 3 11.97 1.85 -0.43
CA ARG A 3 11.38 1.38 0.84
C ARG A 3 9.88 1.62 0.97
N HIS A 4 9.36 2.70 0.39
CA HIS A 4 7.94 3.00 0.43
C HIS A 4 7.16 1.95 -0.37
N PHE A 5 7.63 1.61 -1.57
CA PHE A 5 6.98 0.61 -2.43
C PHE A 5 7.07 -0.81 -1.87
N GLU A 6 8.17 -1.19 -1.20
CA GLU A 6 8.26 -2.46 -0.46
C GLU A 6 7.16 -2.58 0.59
N LEU A 7 6.87 -1.48 1.31
CA LEU A 7 5.86 -1.47 2.35
C LEU A 7 4.43 -1.48 1.77
N VAL A 8 4.21 -0.79 0.66
CA VAL A 8 2.96 -0.87 -0.11
C VAL A 8 2.72 -2.31 -0.59
N ASP A 9 3.74 -2.94 -1.15
CA ASP A 9 3.70 -4.35 -1.56
C ASP A 9 3.43 -5.28 -0.38
N ALA A 10 4.00 -5.01 0.80
CA ALA A 10 3.75 -5.82 1.99
C ALA A 10 2.26 -5.77 2.41
N VAL A 11 1.62 -4.60 2.33
CA VAL A 11 0.18 -4.45 2.58
C VAL A 11 -0.61 -5.19 1.52
N ASN A 12 -0.32 -4.96 0.24
CA ASN A 12 -1.06 -5.56 -0.88
C ASN A 12 -0.85 -7.07 -1.00
N ASN A 13 0.22 -7.65 -0.45
CA ASN A 13 0.44 -9.11 -0.49
C ASN A 13 0.02 -9.81 0.80
N ALA A 14 -0.49 -9.09 1.79
CA ALA A 14 -1.02 -9.70 3.00
C ALA A 14 -2.22 -10.61 2.66
N VAL A 15 -2.18 -11.83 3.18
CA VAL A 15 -3.20 -12.86 2.95
C VAL A 15 -4.28 -12.80 4.02
N THR A 16 -3.89 -12.49 5.27
CA THR A 16 -4.82 -12.39 6.39
C THR A 16 -5.09 -10.92 6.73
N LYS A 17 -6.27 -10.66 7.30
CA LYS A 17 -6.62 -9.33 7.80
C LYS A 17 -5.62 -8.84 8.86
N GLN A 18 -5.18 -9.74 9.75
CA GLN A 18 -4.23 -9.39 10.80
C GLN A 18 -2.88 -8.94 10.23
N ASP A 19 -2.36 -9.65 9.21
CA ASP A 19 -1.11 -9.28 8.54
C ASP A 19 -1.26 -7.96 7.78
N HIS A 20 -2.41 -7.77 7.13
CA HIS A 20 -2.72 -6.53 6.42
C HIS A 20 -2.74 -5.34 7.36
N ASP A 21 -3.47 -5.42 8.46
CA ASP A 21 -3.59 -4.34 9.45
C ASP A 21 -2.22 -4.00 10.07
N ARG A 22 -1.40 -5.02 10.34
CA ARG A 22 -0.03 -4.84 10.83
C ARG A 22 0.88 -4.16 9.81
N ALA A 23 0.87 -4.62 8.56
CA ALA A 23 1.68 -4.04 7.49
C ALA A 23 1.24 -2.58 7.23
N TYR A 24 -0.07 -2.33 7.25
CA TYR A 24 -0.64 -1.00 7.02
C TYR A 24 -0.24 -0.02 8.13
N ALA A 25 -0.29 -0.44 9.39
CA ALA A 25 0.17 0.37 10.52
C ALA A 25 1.64 0.79 10.36
N TYR A 26 2.51 -0.13 9.91
CA TYR A 26 3.91 0.18 9.65
C TYR A 26 4.10 1.13 8.47
N LEU A 27 3.42 0.88 7.35
CA LEU A 27 3.44 1.77 6.18
C LEU A 27 3.01 3.19 6.56
N ARG A 28 1.95 3.32 7.38
CA ARG A 28 1.48 4.60 7.88
C ARG A 28 2.55 5.32 8.69
N GLY A 29 3.15 4.67 9.69
CA GLY A 29 4.21 5.28 10.49
C GLY A 29 5.42 5.69 9.66
N TYR A 30 5.81 4.87 8.67
CA TYR A 30 6.86 5.23 7.72
C TYR A 30 6.49 6.47 6.90
N ARG A 31 5.27 6.55 6.36
CA ARG A 31 4.81 7.71 5.58
C ARG A 31 4.86 9.01 6.36
N GLU A 32 4.40 8.97 7.61
CA GLU A 32 4.43 10.11 8.52
C GLU A 32 5.88 10.55 8.81
N ALA A 33 6.77 9.61 9.14
CA ALA A 33 8.17 9.93 9.45
C ALA A 33 9.00 10.37 8.24
N ALA A 34 8.72 9.82 7.05
CA ALA A 34 9.42 10.14 5.81
C ALA A 34 8.80 11.35 5.08
N CYS A 35 7.76 11.97 5.65
CA CYS A 35 7.03 13.09 5.06
C CYS A 35 6.57 12.79 3.61
N ILE A 36 6.02 11.60 3.37
CA ILE A 36 5.49 11.25 2.05
C ILE A 36 4.33 12.18 1.72
N ASP A 37 4.51 12.98 0.69
CA ASP A 37 3.52 13.93 0.19
C ASP A 37 2.60 13.31 -0.85
N SER A 38 1.68 14.11 -1.38
CA SER A 38 0.71 13.66 -2.39
C SER A 38 1.37 13.10 -3.66
N PHE A 39 2.57 13.58 -4.03
CA PHE A 39 3.29 13.06 -5.18
C PHE A 39 3.80 11.64 -4.91
N GLY A 40 4.38 11.41 -3.72
CA GLY A 40 4.79 10.06 -3.33
C GLY A 40 3.61 9.08 -3.18
N LEU A 41 2.42 9.57 -2.79
CA LEU A 41 1.20 8.75 -2.78
C LEU A 41 0.73 8.41 -4.21
N MET A 42 0.76 9.36 -5.13
CA MET A 42 0.49 9.13 -6.55
C MET A 42 1.49 8.13 -7.16
N GLU A 43 2.77 8.22 -6.82
CA GLU A 43 3.77 7.24 -7.26
C GLU A 43 3.49 5.83 -6.72
N ALA A 44 2.94 5.71 -5.51
CA ALA A 44 2.51 4.42 -4.96
C ALA A 44 1.28 3.85 -5.68
N ASP A 45 0.34 4.70 -6.12
CA ASP A 45 -0.76 4.29 -7.00
C ASP A 45 -0.19 3.74 -8.32
N MET A 46 0.71 4.49 -8.99
CA MET A 46 1.35 4.05 -10.23
C MET A 46 2.12 2.73 -10.08
N HIS A 47 2.88 2.57 -9.00
CA HIS A 47 3.59 1.32 -8.68
C HIS A 47 2.63 0.13 -8.59
N SER A 48 1.49 0.34 -7.93
CA SER A 48 0.54 -0.73 -7.66
C SER A 48 -0.32 -1.05 -8.89
N MET A 49 -0.71 -0.04 -9.68
CA MET A 49 -1.36 -0.24 -10.99
C MET A 49 -0.48 -1.05 -11.94
N GLY A 50 0.83 -0.75 -12.01
CA GLY A 50 1.77 -1.50 -12.84
C GLY A 50 1.91 -2.98 -12.47
N LYS A 51 1.49 -3.37 -11.27
CA LYS A 51 1.64 -4.75 -10.74
C LYS A 51 0.34 -5.53 -10.67
N TYR A 52 -0.76 -4.86 -10.31
CA TYR A 52 -2.06 -5.51 -10.06
C TYR A 52 -3.13 -5.14 -11.10
N GLY A 53 -2.83 -4.21 -12.03
CA GLY A 53 -3.77 -3.70 -13.02
C GLY A 53 -4.43 -2.39 -12.58
N GLU A 54 -4.94 -1.63 -13.55
CA GLU A 54 -5.55 -0.32 -13.36
C GLU A 54 -7.02 -0.39 -12.87
N ASP A 55 -7.68 -1.54 -13.06
CA ASP A 55 -9.10 -1.73 -12.74
C ASP A 55 -9.38 -2.06 -11.26
N MET A 56 -8.34 -2.18 -10.44
CA MET A 56 -8.48 -2.53 -9.02
C MET A 56 -8.75 -1.30 -8.17
N ASP A 57 -9.83 -1.31 -7.39
CA ASP A 57 -10.11 -0.21 -6.46
C ASP A 57 -8.98 -0.07 -5.43
N MET A 58 -8.44 1.15 -5.30
CA MET A 58 -7.30 1.42 -4.42
C MET A 58 -7.26 2.86 -3.92
N CYS A 59 -6.43 3.10 -2.91
CA CYS A 59 -6.09 4.44 -2.47
C CYS A 59 -4.67 4.50 -1.94
N CYS A 60 -3.87 5.43 -2.44
CA CYS A 60 -2.48 5.63 -2.01
C CYS A 60 -1.65 4.34 -2.17
N GLY A 61 -1.78 3.64 -3.28
CA GLY A 61 -1.13 2.38 -3.59
C GLY A 61 -1.69 1.16 -2.84
N VAL A 62 -2.61 1.31 -1.90
CA VAL A 62 -3.17 0.19 -1.14
C VAL A 62 -4.49 -0.26 -1.78
N LEU A 63 -4.56 -1.53 -2.16
CA LEU A 63 -5.74 -2.14 -2.76
C LEU A 63 -6.86 -2.29 -1.72
N PHE A 64 -8.10 -1.98 -2.08
CA PHE A 64 -9.25 -2.34 -1.25
C PHE A 64 -9.50 -3.84 -1.36
N ARG A 65 -9.39 -4.53 -0.23
CA ARG A 65 -9.61 -5.99 -0.16
C ARG A 65 -10.65 -6.33 0.89
N SER A 66 -11.50 -7.28 0.55
CA SER A 66 -12.34 -7.98 1.50
C SER A 66 -11.62 -9.24 1.94
N PHE A 67 -11.30 -9.34 3.22
CA PHE A 67 -10.80 -10.58 3.80
C PHE A 67 -12.02 -11.41 4.19
N GLU A 68 -12.25 -12.52 3.49
CA GLU A 68 -13.26 -13.51 3.90
C GLU A 68 -12.85 -14.11 5.25
N ALA A 69 -13.81 -14.22 6.17
CA ALA A 69 -13.60 -14.66 7.55
C ALA A 69 -13.54 -16.18 7.69
#